data_AF-A0A960KV34-F1
#
_entry.id   AF-A0A960KV34-F1
#
_cell.length_a   1.000
_cell.length_b   1.000
_cell.length_c   1.000
_cell.angle_alpha   90.00
_cell.angle_beta   90.00
_cell.angle_gamma   90.00
#
_symmetry.space_group_name_H-M   'P 1'
#
loop_
_entity.id
_entity.type
_entity.pdbx_description
1 polymer ?
#
loop_
_entity_poly.entity_id
_entity_poly.type
_entity_poly.pdbx_seq_one_letter_code
_entity_poly.pdbx_strand_id
1 'polypeptide(L)'
;MAGAGVKILNKRIRSVKNTQQITKAMKMVAAAKLQRSQGKMLAARPYSQKLTELMTELAGKADIAHPLFDVRPVQNRLYLVITSDKGLCGSYNMNVLKLAQKAVDASVAEGVATQVYAIGKKARDF
;
A
#
# COMPACT_ATOMS: atom_id res chain seq x y z
N MET A 1 42.16 -33.12 -10.80
CA MET A 1 40.96 -32.42 -10.25
C MET A 1 40.76 -31.01 -10.83
N ALA A 2 40.92 -30.80 -12.15
CA ALA A 2 40.83 -29.46 -12.77
C ALA A 2 39.43 -29.08 -13.32
N GLY A 3 38.48 -30.03 -13.42
CA GLY A 3 37.16 -29.80 -14.03
C GLY A 3 36.03 -29.42 -13.06
N ALA A 4 36.25 -29.53 -11.76
CA ALA A 4 35.20 -29.29 -10.76
C ALA A 4 34.78 -27.81 -10.69
N GLY A 5 35.75 -26.88 -10.80
CA GLY A 5 35.49 -25.44 -10.79
C GLY A 5 34.64 -24.97 -11.99
N VAL A 6 34.97 -25.44 -13.20
CA VAL A 6 34.23 -25.09 -14.42
C VAL A 6 32.77 -25.59 -14.37
N LYS A 7 32.55 -26.81 -13.84
CA LYS A 7 31.20 -27.36 -13.68
C LYS A 7 30.35 -26.56 -12.68
N ILE A 8 30.96 -26.10 -11.58
CA ILE A 8 30.28 -25.24 -10.58
C ILE A 8 29.93 -23.88 -11.18
N LEU A 9 30.85 -23.25 -11.90
CA LEU A 9 30.61 -21.98 -12.59
C LEU A 9 29.46 -22.10 -13.60
N ASN A 10 29.47 -23.14 -14.43
CA ASN A 10 28.39 -23.39 -15.39
C ASN A 10 27.02 -23.60 -14.72
N LYS A 11 26.98 -24.28 -13.56
CA LYS A 11 25.75 -24.40 -12.75
C LYS A 11 25.27 -23.03 -12.25
N ARG A 12 26.17 -22.20 -11.72
CA ARG A 12 25.83 -20.85 -11.23
C ARG A 12 25.32 -19.96 -12.36
N ILE A 13 25.96 -19.97 -13.53
CA ILE A 13 25.51 -19.23 -14.72
C ILE A 13 24.09 -19.65 -15.11
N ARG A 14 23.81 -20.96 -15.15
CA ARG A 14 22.47 -21.47 -15.46
C ARG A 14 21.44 -21.00 -14.42
N SER A 15 21.78 -21.06 -13.13
CA SER A 15 20.90 -20.60 -12.05
C SER A 15 20.56 -19.10 -12.13
N VAL A 16 21.56 -18.26 -12.42
CA VAL A 16 21.37 -16.81 -12.57
C VAL A 16 20.54 -16.51 -13.83
N LYS A 17 20.79 -17.19 -14.95
CA LYS A 17 19.99 -17.06 -16.18
C LYS A 17 18.52 -17.43 -15.93
N ASN A 18 18.26 -18.52 -15.21
CA ASN A 18 16.91 -18.91 -14.85
C ASN A 18 16.23 -17.87 -13.95
N THR A 19 16.92 -17.38 -12.94
CA THR A 19 16.41 -16.32 -12.04
C THR A 19 16.07 -15.05 -12.83
N GLN A 20 16.91 -14.66 -13.79
CA GLN A 20 16.68 -13.52 -14.67
C GLN A 20 15.42 -13.69 -15.53
N GLN A 21 15.18 -14.89 -16.08
CA GLN A 21 13.97 -15.17 -16.87
C GLN A 21 12.71 -15.11 -15.99
N ILE A 22 12.77 -15.67 -14.78
CA ILE A 22 11.66 -15.64 -13.82
C ILE A 22 11.31 -14.20 -13.45
N THR A 23 12.29 -13.37 -13.06
CA THR A 23 12.05 -11.97 -12.70
C THR A 23 11.59 -11.13 -13.89
N LYS A 24 12.07 -11.42 -15.11
CA LYS A 24 11.57 -10.79 -16.34
C LYS A 24 10.09 -11.11 -16.57
N ALA A 25 9.69 -12.37 -16.41
CA ALA A 25 8.29 -12.75 -16.50
C ALA A 25 7.45 -12.07 -15.41
N MET A 26 7.92 -12.07 -14.16
CA MET A 26 7.23 -11.38 -13.05
C MET A 26 7.03 -9.89 -13.32
N LYS A 27 8.04 -9.21 -13.90
CA LYS A 27 7.94 -7.79 -14.30
C LYS A 27 6.81 -7.58 -15.30
N MET A 28 6.71 -8.42 -16.33
CA MET A 28 5.65 -8.32 -17.35
C MET A 28 4.26 -8.57 -16.75
N VAL A 29 4.12 -9.58 -15.88
CA VAL A 29 2.87 -9.85 -15.16
C VAL A 29 2.47 -8.68 -14.25
N ALA A 30 3.43 -8.10 -13.52
CA ALA A 30 3.19 -6.96 -12.65
C ALA A 30 2.77 -5.72 -13.46
N ALA A 31 3.42 -5.45 -14.59
CA ALA A 31 3.07 -4.35 -15.49
C ALA A 31 1.63 -4.50 -16.02
N ALA A 32 1.24 -5.68 -16.49
CA ALA A 32 -0.13 -5.93 -16.94
C ALA A 32 -1.18 -5.75 -15.83
N LYS A 33 -0.87 -6.19 -14.60
CA LYS A 33 -1.75 -5.98 -13.43
C LYS A 33 -1.86 -4.51 -13.05
N LEU A 34 -0.75 -3.77 -13.11
CA LEU A 34 -0.73 -2.33 -12.85
C LEU A 34 -1.61 -1.60 -13.86
N GLN A 35 -1.45 -1.89 -15.15
CA GLN A 35 -2.27 -1.27 -16.20
C GLN A 35 -3.76 -1.55 -16.01
N ARG A 36 -4.13 -2.80 -15.69
CA ARG A 36 -5.52 -3.16 -15.36
C ARG A 36 -6.05 -2.38 -14.15
N SER A 37 -5.24 -2.25 -13.11
CA SER A 37 -5.64 -1.54 -11.88
C SER A 37 -5.79 -0.04 -12.11
N GLN A 38 -4.87 0.55 -12.88
CA GLN A 38 -4.96 1.95 -13.31
C GLN A 38 -6.19 2.20 -14.17
N GLY A 39 -6.53 1.30 -15.09
CA GLY A 39 -7.74 1.39 -15.90
C GLY A 39 -9.01 1.45 -15.03
N LYS A 40 -9.12 0.58 -14.01
CA LYS A 40 -10.23 0.60 -13.05
C LYS A 40 -10.31 1.91 -12.26
N MET A 41 -9.16 2.40 -11.78
CA MET A 41 -9.08 3.67 -11.05
C MET A 41 -9.54 4.84 -11.93
N LEU A 42 -9.10 4.90 -13.19
CA LEU A 42 -9.51 5.95 -14.13
C LEU A 42 -11.01 5.88 -14.44
N ALA A 43 -11.56 4.68 -14.62
CA ALA A 43 -13.00 4.49 -14.84
C ALA A 43 -13.84 4.91 -13.62
N ALA A 44 -13.32 4.76 -12.40
CA ALA A 44 -14.00 5.18 -11.17
C ALA A 44 -13.90 6.71 -10.91
N ARG A 45 -13.02 7.41 -11.63
CA ARG A 45 -12.73 8.83 -11.39
C ARG A 45 -13.94 9.76 -11.56
N PRO A 46 -14.78 9.64 -12.60
CA PRO A 46 -15.96 10.49 -12.76
C PRO A 46 -16.94 10.36 -11.60
N TYR A 47 -17.14 9.13 -11.10
CA TYR A 47 -17.98 8.88 -9.93
C TYR A 47 -17.42 9.56 -8.68
N SER A 48 -16.12 9.40 -8.40
CA SER A 48 -15.48 10.03 -7.24
C SER A 48 -15.53 11.56 -7.33
N GLN A 49 -15.37 12.14 -8.51
CA GLN A 49 -15.47 13.59 -8.72
C GLN A 49 -16.88 14.07 -8.44
N LYS A 50 -17.90 13.42 -9.03
CA LYS A 50 -19.28 13.85 -8.82
C LYS A 50 -19.74 13.68 -7.37
N LEU A 51 -19.31 12.59 -6.72
CA LEU A 51 -19.56 12.40 -5.29
C LEU A 51 -18.92 13.50 -4.45
N THR A 52 -17.70 13.94 -4.78
CA THR A 52 -17.02 15.02 -4.07
C THR A 52 -17.75 16.36 -4.26
N GLU A 53 -18.20 16.67 -5.48
CA GLU A 53 -19.01 17.86 -5.77
C GLU A 53 -20.28 17.87 -4.91
N LEU A 54 -21.02 16.75 -4.91
CA LEU A 54 -22.23 16.61 -4.10
C LEU A 54 -21.95 16.78 -2.60
N MET A 55 -20.91 16.13 -2.07
CA MET A 55 -20.54 16.26 -0.67
C MET A 55 -20.14 17.69 -0.30
N THR A 56 -19.49 18.42 -1.21
CA THR A 56 -19.10 19.82 -1.00
C THR A 56 -20.32 20.75 -1.00
N GLU A 57 -21.26 20.54 -1.94
CA GLU A 57 -22.52 21.27 -1.98
C GLU A 57 -23.39 21.00 -0.75
N LEU A 58 -23.38 19.76 -0.23
CA LEU A 58 -24.10 19.38 0.99
C LEU A 58 -23.45 19.97 2.24
N ALA A 59 -22.13 19.89 2.38
CA ALA A 59 -21.41 20.43 3.53
C ALA A 59 -21.55 21.96 3.66
N GLY A 60 -21.78 22.68 2.55
CA GLY A 60 -22.05 24.11 2.55
C GLY A 60 -23.47 24.50 2.99
N LYS A 61 -24.39 23.54 3.17
CA LYS A 61 -25.76 23.80 3.63
C LYS A 61 -25.87 23.55 5.14
N ALA A 62 -26.24 24.58 5.88
CA ALA A 62 -26.22 24.62 7.34
C ALA A 62 -27.20 23.63 8.04
N ASP A 63 -28.17 23.08 7.32
CA ASP A 63 -29.24 22.26 7.91
C ASP A 63 -28.94 20.75 8.00
N ILE A 64 -27.74 20.30 7.63
CA ILE A 64 -27.37 18.88 7.70
C ILE A 64 -26.71 18.59 9.05
N ALA A 65 -27.51 18.20 10.04
CA ALA A 65 -27.02 17.69 11.32
C ALA A 65 -26.61 16.21 11.19
N HIS A 66 -25.35 15.95 10.85
CA HIS A 66 -24.79 14.60 10.84
C HIS A 66 -23.43 14.55 11.55
N PRO A 67 -23.18 13.59 12.47
CA PRO A 67 -21.96 13.54 13.29
C PRO A 67 -20.62 13.48 12.55
N LEU A 68 -20.63 13.16 11.25
CA LEU A 68 -19.43 13.14 10.40
C LEU A 68 -19.03 14.52 9.87
N PHE A 69 -19.91 15.51 9.95
CA PHE A 69 -19.60 16.90 9.60
C PHE A 69 -19.17 17.74 10.81
N ASP A 70 -19.35 17.24 12.04
CA ASP A 70 -19.01 17.94 13.27
C ASP A 70 -17.51 17.85 13.60
N VAL A 71 -16.88 19.00 13.85
CA VAL A 71 -15.52 19.05 14.39
C VAL A 71 -15.57 18.84 15.90
N ARG A 72 -14.97 17.75 16.38
CA ARG A 72 -14.94 17.39 17.80
C ARG A 72 -13.52 17.23 18.33
N PRO A 73 -13.28 17.42 19.64
CA PRO A 73 -12.02 17.07 20.26
C PRO A 73 -11.67 15.60 20.02
N VAL A 74 -10.41 15.34 19.66
CA VAL A 74 -9.96 13.99 19.30
C VAL A 74 -9.60 13.22 20.57
N GLN A 75 -10.46 12.29 20.96
CA GLN A 75 -10.21 11.36 22.08
C GLN A 75 -9.53 10.07 21.61
N ASN A 76 -9.98 9.55 20.46
CA ASN A 76 -9.48 8.32 19.86
C ASN A 76 -9.07 8.57 18.40
N ARG A 77 -7.94 8.01 17.97
CA ARG A 77 -7.49 8.00 16.57
C ARG A 77 -7.36 6.58 16.05
N LEU A 78 -7.92 6.33 14.87
CA LEU A 78 -7.75 5.07 14.14
C LEU A 78 -6.88 5.31 12.90
N TYR A 79 -5.74 4.63 12.82
CA TYR A 79 -4.89 4.62 11.63
C TYR A 79 -5.23 3.42 10.76
N LEU A 80 -5.68 3.67 9.54
CA LEU A 80 -5.89 2.64 8.53
C LEU A 80 -4.61 2.46 7.70
N VAL A 81 -3.90 1.36 7.91
CA VAL A 81 -2.59 1.11 7.28
C VAL A 81 -2.75 0.11 6.15
N ILE A 82 -2.61 0.58 4.91
CA ILE A 82 -2.81 -0.25 3.70
C ILE A 82 -1.47 -0.64 3.09
N THR A 83 -1.21 -1.94 3.05
CA THR A 83 -0.01 -2.56 2.47
C THR A 83 -0.36 -3.66 1.48
N SER A 84 0.64 -4.27 0.85
CA SER A 84 0.42 -5.41 -0.05
C SER A 84 0.31 -6.73 0.72
N ASP A 85 -0.39 -7.70 0.14
CA ASP A 85 -0.36 -9.08 0.67
C ASP A 85 0.93 -9.83 0.32
N LYS A 86 1.64 -9.38 -0.72
CA LYS A 86 2.81 -10.06 -1.29
C LYS A 86 4.10 -9.27 -1.04
N GLY A 87 5.24 -9.98 -1.07
CA GLY A 87 6.57 -9.38 -1.09
C GLY A 87 7.08 -9.07 -2.50
N LEU A 88 8.40 -8.90 -2.65
CA LEU A 88 9.08 -8.58 -3.92
C LEU A 88 8.57 -7.30 -4.61
N CYS A 89 8.16 -6.32 -3.80
CA CYS A 89 7.63 -5.01 -4.22
C CYS A 89 8.58 -3.85 -3.89
N GLY A 90 9.88 -4.13 -3.79
CA GLY A 90 10.88 -3.13 -3.40
C GLY A 90 10.64 -2.58 -1.99
N SER A 91 10.76 -1.26 -1.84
CA SER A 91 10.59 -0.55 -0.56
C SER A 91 9.16 -0.17 -0.21
N TYR A 92 8.17 -0.54 -1.03
CA TYR A 92 6.77 -0.12 -0.88
C TYR A 92 6.23 -0.32 0.54
N ASN A 93 6.22 -1.57 1.04
CA ASN A 93 5.67 -1.86 2.36
C ASN A 93 6.48 -1.18 3.48
N MET A 94 7.82 -1.21 3.38
CA MET A 94 8.68 -0.60 4.40
C MET A 94 8.44 0.91 4.53
N ASN A 95 8.23 1.60 3.41
CA ASN A 95 7.97 3.05 3.43
C ASN A 95 6.62 3.37 4.06
N VAL A 96 5.57 2.60 3.73
CA VAL A 96 4.24 2.77 4.34
C VAL A 96 4.29 2.49 5.84
N LEU A 97 4.90 1.39 6.26
CA LEU A 97 4.97 0.99 7.66
C LEU A 97 5.78 1.97 8.51
N LYS A 98 6.91 2.47 7.99
CA LYS A 98 7.69 3.52 8.67
C LYS A 98 6.90 4.80 8.86
N LEU A 99 6.14 5.23 7.84
CA LEU A 99 5.30 6.42 7.94
C LEU A 99 4.16 6.22 8.94
N ALA A 100 3.52 5.05 8.90
CA ALA A 100 2.45 4.69 9.82
C ALA A 100 2.95 4.65 11.27
N GLN A 101 4.08 3.99 11.51
CA GLN A 101 4.70 3.94 12.84
C GLN A 101 4.99 5.33 13.38
N LYS A 102 5.63 6.20 12.58
CA LYS A 102 5.91 7.58 12.98
C LYS A 102 4.64 8.36 13.34
N ALA A 103 3.55 8.17 12.59
CA ALA A 103 2.29 8.84 12.84
C ALA A 103 1.60 8.32 14.12
N VAL A 104 1.65 7.00 14.35
CA VAL A 104 1.13 6.36 15.57
C VAL A 104 1.92 6.83 16.79
N ASP A 105 3.26 6.82 16.72
CA ASP A 105 4.12 7.26 17.82
C ASP A 105 3.85 8.71 18.20
N ALA A 106 3.66 9.59 17.21
CA ALA A 106 3.29 10.98 17.45
C ALA A 106 1.93 11.09 18.17
N SER A 107 0.92 10.32 17.75
CA SER A 107 -0.40 10.31 18.38
C SER A 107 -0.37 9.79 19.82
N VAL A 108 0.45 8.77 20.08
CA VAL A 108 0.65 8.24 21.44
C VAL A 108 1.36 9.26 22.32
N ALA A 109 2.36 9.97 21.78
CA ALA A 109 3.06 11.05 22.50
C ALA A 109 2.14 12.23 22.86
N GLU A 110 1.12 12.49 22.05
CA GLU A 110 0.05 13.46 22.35
C GLU A 110 -0.95 12.96 23.41
N GLY A 111 -0.81 11.72 23.91
CA GLY A 111 -1.70 11.14 24.91
C GLY A 111 -3.07 10.69 24.36
N VAL A 112 -3.21 10.57 23.04
CA VAL A 112 -4.46 10.20 22.39
C VAL A 112 -4.58 8.67 22.27
N ALA A 113 -5.73 8.11 22.63
CA ALA A 113 -5.96 6.67 22.50
C ALA A 113 -5.90 6.28 21.02
N THR A 114 -4.92 5.45 20.67
CA THR A 114 -4.57 5.18 19.28
C THR A 114 -4.80 3.71 18.93
N GLN A 115 -5.47 3.48 17.80
CA GLN A 115 -5.73 2.15 17.26
C GLN A 115 -5.22 2.06 15.83
N VAL A 116 -4.87 0.85 15.40
CA VAL A 116 -4.40 0.58 14.03
C VAL A 116 -5.27 -0.50 13.42
N TYR A 117 -5.79 -0.25 12.22
CA TYR A 117 -6.45 -1.25 11.40
C TYR A 117 -5.59 -1.58 10.18
N ALA A 118 -5.02 -2.79 10.21
CA ALA A 118 -4.13 -3.27 9.16
C ALA A 118 -4.90 -3.86 7.97
N ILE A 119 -4.65 -3.32 6.78
CA ILE A 119 -5.12 -3.86 5.50
C ILE A 119 -3.90 -4.38 4.73
N GLY A 120 -3.99 -5.65 4.33
CA GLY A 120 -2.91 -6.36 3.68
C GLY A 120 -2.05 -7.16 4.68
N LYS A 121 -1.59 -8.34 4.27
CA LYS A 121 -0.80 -9.23 5.13
C LYS A 121 0.47 -8.57 5.68
N LYS A 122 1.12 -7.71 4.89
CA LYS A 122 2.40 -7.09 5.31
C LYS A 122 2.27 -6.08 6.43
N ALA A 123 1.09 -5.49 6.64
CA ALA A 123 0.79 -4.65 7.81
C ALA A 123 0.30 -5.47 9.00
N ARG A 124 -0.35 -6.61 8.77
CA ARG A 124 -0.80 -7.50 9.85
C ARG A 124 0.36 -8.23 10.52
N ASP A 125 1.33 -8.67 9.72
CA ASP A 125 2.47 -9.46 10.18
C ASP A 125 3.63 -8.58 10.72
N PHE A 126 3.55 -7.26 10.54
CA PHE A 126 4.52 -6.29 11.02
C PHE A 126 4.20 -5.91 12.47
#